data_AF-A0A954P2P0-F1
#
_entry.id   AF-A0A954P2P0-F1
#
_cell.length_a   1.000
_cell.length_b   1.000
_cell.length_c   1.000
_cell.angle_alpha   90.00
_cell.angle_beta   90.00
_cell.angle_gamma   90.00
#
_symmetry.space_group_name_H-M   'P 1'
#
loop_
_entity.id
_entity.type
_entity.pdbx_description
1 polymer ?
#
loop_
_entity_poly.entity_id
_entity_poly.type
_entity_poly.pdbx_seq_one_letter_code
_entity_poly.pdbx_strand_id
1 'polypeptide(L)'
;GINSQRSARGSIYAGIRQVKGAGLDSQIVSASYTYQMSPKWVSTFGTAYDLKESRNAGQSLTITRVGADFLLHMGASFDESKDNAGIAFSIEPRFGPFGGGSGNTQLSSLLNARR
;
A
#
# COMPACT_ATOMS: atom_id res chain seq x y z
N GLY A 1 -16.16 -2.81 -1.98
CA GLY A 1 -14.89 -3.54 -2.13
C GLY A 1 -14.97 -4.85 -1.40
N ILE A 2 -14.16 -5.82 -1.76
CA ILE A 2 -14.01 -7.12 -1.14
C ILE A 2 -12.67 -7.13 -0.39
N ASN A 3 -12.70 -7.57 0.87
CA ASN A 3 -11.50 -7.87 1.63
C ASN A 3 -11.53 -9.35 1.99
N SER A 4 -10.45 -10.07 1.68
CA SER A 4 -10.25 -11.45 2.07
C SER A 4 -8.99 -11.55 2.93
N GLN A 5 -9.15 -12.05 4.14
CA GLN A 5 -8.04 -12.31 5.05
C GLN A 5 -7.82 -13.82 5.13
N ARG A 6 -6.67 -14.27 4.61
CA ARG A 6 -6.33 -15.69 4.56
C ARG A 6 -5.22 -15.98 5.56
N SER A 7 -5.59 -16.60 6.68
CA SER A 7 -4.71 -16.86 7.83
C SER A 7 -4.22 -15.56 8.51
N ALA A 8 -3.43 -15.70 9.58
CA ALA A 8 -2.71 -14.58 10.19
C ALA A 8 -1.61 -14.00 9.27
N ARG A 9 -1.33 -14.64 8.13
CA ARG A 9 -0.18 -14.33 7.26
C ARG A 9 -0.50 -13.41 6.09
N GLY A 10 -1.76 -13.09 5.78
CA GLY A 10 -2.01 -12.18 4.66
C GLY A 10 -3.44 -11.77 4.45
N SER A 11 -3.58 -10.64 3.74
CA SER A 11 -4.85 -10.07 3.32
C SER A 11 -4.76 -9.59 1.88
N ILE A 12 -5.88 -9.65 1.18
CA ILE A 12 -6.06 -9.11 -0.15
C ILE A 12 -7.31 -8.25 -0.12
N TYR A 13 -7.21 -7.05 -0.69
CA TYR A 13 -8.32 -6.15 -0.88
C TYR A 13 -8.47 -5.81 -2.36
N ALA A 14 -9.71 -5.76 -2.82
CA ALA A 14 -10.07 -5.23 -4.13
C ALA A 14 -11.29 -4.32 -3.99
N GLY A 15 -11.25 -3.14 -4.59
CA GLY A 15 -12.28 -2.13 -4.45
C GLY A 15 -12.48 -1.38 -5.75
N ILE A 16 -13.69 -0.90 -5.96
CA ILE A 16 -14.01 0.05 -7.03
C ILE A 16 -14.54 1.29 -6.35
N ARG A 17 -14.03 2.45 -6.75
CA ARG A 17 -14.46 3.75 -6.29
C ARG A 17 -14.81 4.61 -7.48
N GLN A 18 -16.05 5.05 -7.54
CA GLN A 18 -16.50 6.05 -8.49
C GLN A 18 -16.53 7.41 -7.81
N VAL A 19 -15.94 8.42 -8.44
CA VAL A 19 -15.97 9.80 -8.01
C VAL A 19 -16.65 10.60 -9.10
N LYS A 20 -17.82 11.16 -8.80
CA LYS A 20 -18.62 11.96 -9.73
C LYS A 20 -18.96 13.30 -9.07
N GLY A 21 -18.40 14.40 -9.57
CA GLY A 21 -18.65 15.75 -9.05
C GLY A 21 -17.75 16.83 -9.65
N ALA A 22 -18.27 18.07 -9.73
CA ALA A 22 -17.54 19.27 -10.19
C ALA A 22 -16.76 19.12 -11.52
N GLY A 23 -17.32 18.40 -12.50
CA GLY A 23 -16.69 18.16 -13.81
C GLY A 23 -15.69 16.99 -13.83
N LEU A 24 -15.41 16.37 -12.68
CA LEU A 24 -14.63 15.15 -12.57
C LEU A 24 -15.56 13.95 -12.48
N ASP A 25 -15.38 13.02 -13.40
CA ASP A 25 -16.01 11.71 -13.39
C ASP A 25 -14.90 10.71 -13.65
N SER A 26 -14.54 9.94 -12.63
CA SER A 26 -13.44 8.97 -12.66
C SER A 26 -13.90 7.69 -11.95
N GLN A 27 -13.51 6.55 -12.51
CA GLN A 27 -13.86 5.24 -12.00
C GLN A 27 -12.59 4.44 -11.78
N ILE A 28 -12.16 4.36 -10.51
CA ILE A 28 -10.88 3.76 -10.14
C ILE A 28 -11.12 2.38 -9.56
N VAL A 29 -10.46 1.38 -10.12
CA VAL A 29 -10.32 0.05 -9.54
C VAL A 29 -9.01 0.01 -8.78
N SER A 30 -9.07 -0.35 -7.51
CA SER A 30 -7.89 -0.50 -6.65
C SER A 30 -7.79 -1.92 -6.15
N ALA A 31 -6.58 -2.49 -6.15
CA ALA A 31 -6.30 -3.75 -5.51
C ALA A 31 -5.05 -3.60 -4.65
N SER A 32 -5.03 -4.27 -3.50
CA SER A 32 -3.86 -4.34 -2.65
C SER A 32 -3.74 -5.71 -2.00
N TYR A 33 -2.51 -6.09 -1.66
CA TYR A 33 -2.28 -7.24 -0.81
C TYR A 33 -1.23 -6.91 0.24
N THR A 34 -1.31 -7.62 1.36
CA THR A 34 -0.25 -7.69 2.35
C THR A 34 0.03 -9.14 2.66
N TYR A 35 1.29 -9.53 2.63
CA TYR A 35 1.72 -10.91 2.82
C TYR A 35 2.95 -11.01 3.71
N GLN A 36 2.83 -11.78 4.79
CA GLN A 36 3.94 -12.14 5.67
C GLN A 36 4.70 -13.32 5.04
N MET A 37 5.77 -12.99 4.32
CA MET A 37 6.65 -13.95 3.66
C MET A 37 7.39 -14.84 4.68
N SER A 38 7.77 -14.27 5.82
CA SER A 38 8.37 -14.99 6.95
C SER A 38 8.08 -14.24 8.26
N PRO A 39 8.41 -14.79 9.44
CA PRO A 39 8.20 -14.09 10.72
C PRO A 39 8.81 -12.68 10.79
N LYS A 40 9.86 -12.41 9.99
CA LYS A 40 10.57 -11.14 9.97
C LYS A 40 10.30 -10.30 8.73
N TRP A 41 9.57 -10.78 7.72
CA TRP A 41 9.43 -10.07 6.45
C TRP A 41 7.99 -10.02 5.97
N VAL A 42 7.52 -8.82 5.69
CA VAL A 42 6.18 -8.52 5.17
C VAL A 42 6.31 -7.76 3.87
N SER A 43 5.57 -8.14 2.85
CA SER A 43 5.40 -7.37 1.62
C SER A 43 3.99 -6.80 1.54
N THR A 44 3.90 -5.56 1.08
CA THR A 44 2.65 -4.87 0.79
C THR A 44 2.74 -4.32 -0.62
N PHE A 45 1.72 -4.61 -1.42
CA PHE A 45 1.60 -4.07 -2.78
C PHE A 45 0.25 -3.42 -2.94
N GLY A 46 0.20 -2.32 -3.67
CA GLY A 46 -1.03 -1.64 -4.06
C GLY A 46 -0.96 -1.23 -5.51
N THR A 47 -2.09 -1.34 -6.20
CA THR A 47 -2.27 -0.86 -7.58
C THR A 47 -3.63 -0.19 -7.70
N ALA A 48 -3.70 0.83 -8.53
CA ALA A 48 -4.92 1.52 -8.90
C ALA A 48 -4.95 1.74 -10.42
N TYR A 49 -6.13 1.59 -11.02
CA TYR A 49 -6.34 1.75 -12.45
C TYR A 49 -7.60 2.57 -12.69
N ASP A 50 -7.51 3.63 -13.49
CA ASP A 50 -8.65 4.44 -13.91
C ASP A 50 -9.28 3.81 -15.16
N LEU A 51 -10.46 3.22 -15.00
CA LEU A 51 -11.20 2.58 -16.08
C LEU A 51 -11.69 3.57 -17.14
N LYS A 52 -11.95 4.82 -16.74
CA LYS A 52 -12.49 5.81 -17.67
C LYS A 52 -11.40 6.39 -18.56
N GLU A 53 -10.26 6.68 -17.98
CA GLU A 53 -9.10 7.20 -18.71
C GLU A 53 -8.21 6.08 -19.27
N SER A 54 -8.56 4.81 -19.04
CA SER A 54 -7.82 3.62 -19.48
C SER A 54 -6.33 3.68 -19.15
N ARG A 55 -6.00 4.14 -17.94
CA ARG A 55 -4.62 4.35 -17.51
C ARG A 55 -4.34 3.84 -16.10
N ASN A 56 -3.09 3.53 -15.83
CA ASN A 56 -2.62 3.22 -14.49
C ASN A 56 -2.65 4.48 -13.62
N ALA A 57 -3.33 4.38 -12.47
CA ALA A 57 -3.46 5.47 -11.49
C ALA A 57 -2.45 5.33 -10.34
N GLY A 58 -1.54 4.37 -10.43
CA GLY A 58 -0.39 4.24 -9.56
C GLY A 58 -0.21 2.83 -9.00
N GLN A 59 1.04 2.50 -8.73
CA GLN A 59 1.47 1.25 -8.11
C GLN A 59 2.46 1.54 -7.00
N SER A 60 2.45 0.72 -5.96
CA SER A 60 3.44 0.77 -4.89
C SER A 60 3.77 -0.62 -4.39
N LEU A 61 5.03 -0.81 -4.03
CA LEU A 61 5.54 -2.00 -3.36
C LEU A 61 6.33 -1.55 -2.15
N THR A 62 6.00 -2.11 -0.98
CA THR A 62 6.75 -1.90 0.25
C THR A 62 7.15 -3.24 0.84
N ILE A 63 8.44 -3.40 1.12
CA ILE A 63 8.98 -4.52 1.88
C ILE A 63 9.32 -4.01 3.27
N THR A 64 8.77 -4.67 4.28
CA THR A 64 8.97 -4.35 5.69
C THR A 64 9.72 -5.47 6.38
N ARG A 65 10.85 -5.14 7.00
CA ARG A 65 11.54 -5.99 7.96
C ARG A 65 10.98 -5.75 9.35
N VAL A 66 10.45 -6.79 9.97
CA VAL A 66 10.02 -6.80 11.38
C VAL A 66 11.20 -7.21 12.26
N GLY A 67 11.81 -6.23 12.92
CA GLY A 67 12.79 -6.43 13.98
C GLY A 67 12.13 -6.50 15.37
N ALA A 68 12.96 -6.76 16.38
CA ALA A 68 12.55 -6.65 17.78
C ALA A 68 12.20 -5.18 18.08
N ASP A 69 13.15 -4.29 17.87
CA ASP A 69 13.04 -2.88 18.29
C ASP A 69 12.64 -1.94 17.14
N PHE A 70 12.74 -2.38 15.89
CA PHE A 70 12.50 -1.53 14.72
C PHE A 70 11.72 -2.25 13.61
N LEU A 71 10.92 -1.48 12.88
CA LEU A 71 10.47 -1.81 11.54
C LEU A 71 11.32 -1.05 10.53
N LEU A 72 11.84 -1.75 9.53
CA LEU A 72 12.53 -1.11 8.40
C LEU A 72 11.65 -1.26 7.17
N HIS A 73 11.30 -0.16 6.54
CA HIS A 73 10.47 -0.15 5.35
C HIS A 73 11.30 0.29 4.15
N MET A 74 11.13 -0.43 3.06
CA MET A 74 11.73 -0.14 1.77
C MET A 74 10.59 -0.09 0.75
N GLY A 75 10.28 1.10 0.27
CA GLY A 75 9.15 1.36 -0.61
C GLY A 75 9.60 1.84 -1.99
N ALA A 76 8.87 1.43 -3.01
CA ALA A 76 8.92 2.02 -4.34
C ALA A 76 7.50 2.28 -4.84
N SER A 77 7.33 3.32 -5.64
CA SER A 77 6.06 3.67 -6.26
C SER A 77 6.26 4.20 -7.67
N PHE A 78 5.27 3.98 -8.52
CA PHE A 78 5.21 4.52 -9.87
C PHE A 78 3.78 4.96 -10.17
N ASP A 79 3.61 6.20 -10.61
CA ASP A 79 2.35 6.80 -11.02
C ASP A 79 2.48 7.30 -12.45
N GLU A 80 1.95 6.51 -13.39
CA GLU A 80 1.96 6.81 -14.82
C GLU A 80 1.13 8.06 -15.14
N SER A 81 0.06 8.32 -14.39
CA SER A 81 -0.81 9.48 -14.61
C SER A 81 -0.10 10.82 -14.38
N LYS A 82 0.99 10.79 -13.63
CA LYS A 82 1.83 11.95 -13.29
C LYS A 82 3.27 11.82 -13.78
N ASP A 83 3.59 10.77 -14.54
CA ASP A 83 4.96 10.39 -14.93
C ASP A 83 5.95 10.49 -13.76
N ASN A 84 5.61 9.85 -12.64
CA ASN A 84 6.35 10.00 -11.39
C ASN A 84 6.76 8.65 -10.80
N ALA A 85 8.04 8.49 -10.52
CA ALA A 85 8.60 7.33 -9.83
C ALA A 85 9.25 7.75 -8.52
N GLY A 86 9.12 6.93 -7.49
CA GLY A 86 9.65 7.22 -6.16
C GLY A 86 10.21 5.98 -5.48
N ILE A 87 11.23 6.19 -4.66
CA ILE A 87 11.73 5.22 -3.68
C ILE A 87 11.73 5.89 -2.31
N ALA A 88 11.50 5.10 -1.26
CA ALA A 88 11.50 5.60 0.10
C ALA A 88 12.03 4.55 1.08
N PHE A 89 12.70 5.04 2.11
CA PHE A 89 13.18 4.22 3.21
C PHE A 89 12.70 4.85 4.51
N SER A 90 12.18 4.05 5.43
CA SER A 90 11.86 4.52 6.78
C SER A 90 12.24 3.51 7.83
N ILE A 91 12.57 4.04 9.00
CA ILE A 91 12.90 3.28 10.21
C ILE A 91 11.91 3.72 11.27
N GLU A 92 11.13 2.78 11.76
CA GLU A 92 10.10 3.03 12.77
C GLU A 92 10.47 2.28 14.06
N PRO A 93 10.81 3.00 15.16
CA PRO A 93 11.04 2.35 16.44
C PRO A 93 9.74 1.79 17.00
N ARG A 94 9.82 0.62 17.63
CA ARG A 94 8.68 -0.05 18.27
C ARG A 94 8.77 0.14 19.78
N PHE A 95 7.78 0.84 20.35
CA PHE A 95 7.64 0.98 21.80
C PHE A 95 6.38 0.23 22.25
N GLY A 96 6.52 -0.83 23.06
CA GLY A 96 5.40 -1.61 23.61
C GLY A 96 5.40 -3.10 23.24
N PRO A 97 4.41 -3.89 23.73
CA PRO A 97 4.46 -5.35 23.65
C PRO A 97 4.47 -5.87 22.21
N PHE A 98 5.51 -6.62 21.89
CA PHE A 98 5.89 -7.08 20.54
C PHE A 98 4.93 -8.07 19.86
N GLY A 99 3.78 -8.37 20.48
CA GLY A 99 2.78 -9.35 20.01
C GLY A 99 1.67 -8.80 19.12
N GLY A 100 1.54 -7.48 18.98
CA GLY A 100 0.53 -6.85 18.13
C GLY A 100 1.00 -6.75 16.68
N GLY A 101 0.24 -7.34 15.76
CA GLY A 101 0.51 -7.30 14.33
C GLY A 101 0.83 -5.88 13.84
N SER A 102 1.75 -5.80 12.87
CA SER A 102 2.16 -4.58 12.18
C SER A 102 0.94 -3.80 11.71
N GLY A 103 0.47 -2.86 12.53
CA GLY A 103 -0.58 -1.91 12.19
C GLY A 103 -0.14 -1.06 11.00
N ASN A 104 -1.13 -0.60 10.23
CA ASN A 104 -0.96 0.15 8.98
C ASN A 104 0.22 1.14 9.03
N THR A 105 1.23 0.86 8.22
CA THR A 105 2.50 1.59 8.19
C THR A 105 2.31 2.97 7.57
N GLN A 106 2.92 4.00 8.17
CA GLN A 106 2.76 5.39 7.72
C GLN A 106 3.43 5.66 6.36
N LEU A 107 4.38 4.83 5.94
CA LEU A 107 5.10 5.01 4.67
C LEU A 107 4.19 4.93 3.45
N SER A 108 3.20 4.04 3.47
CA SER A 108 2.22 3.90 2.38
C SER A 108 1.40 5.18 2.19
N SER A 109 1.11 5.89 3.29
CA SER A 109 0.41 7.17 3.24
C SER A 109 1.31 8.27 2.65
N LEU A 110 2.61 8.27 2.98
CA LEU A 110 3.56 9.28 2.49
C LEU A 110 3.85 9.14 1.00
N LEU A 111 3.90 7.91 0.49
CA LEU A 111 4.08 7.64 -0.94
C LEU A 111 2.89 8.15 -1.78
N ASN A 112 1.68 8.12 -1.23
CA ASN A 112 0.47 8.62 -1.89
C ASN A 112 0.11 10.08 -1.55
N ALA A 113 0.79 10.71 -0.59
CA ALA A 113 0.43 12.05 -0.09
C ALA A 113 0.91 13.22 -0.96
N ARG A 114 1.77 12.99 -1.96
CA ARG A 114 2.16 14.05 -2.91
C ARG A 114 1.05 14.23 -3.96
N ARG A 115 0.08 15.08 -3.62
CA ARG A 115 -0.94 15.57 -4.57
C ARG A 115 -0.37 16.66 -5.44
#